data_AF-A0A8E0RRA9-F1
#
_entry.id   AF-A0A8E0RRA9-F1
#
_cell.length_a   1.000
_cell.length_b   1.000
_cell.length_c   1.000
_cell.angle_alpha   90.00
_cell.angle_beta   90.00
_cell.angle_gamma   90.00
#
_symmetry.space_group_name_H-M   'P 1'
#
loop_
_entity.id
_entity.type
_entity.pdbx_description
1 polymer ?
#
loop_
_entity_poly.entity_id
_entity_poly.type
_entity_poly.pdbx_seq_one_letter_code
_entity_poly.pdbx_strand_id
1 'polypeptide(L)'
;MLDGTADNLELECERFEEEIEKAGGVDLFIGGIGPDGHIAFNEPGSSLVSRTRLKTLAKETIVANARFFDDDLSKVSPLNSCVE
;
A
#
# COMPACT_ATOMS: atom_id res chain seq x y z
N MET A 1 3.73 8.66 9.51
CA MET A 1 2.58 8.35 8.62
C MET A 1 3.02 8.56 7.19
N LEU A 2 2.56 7.72 6.26
CA LEU A 2 2.93 7.73 4.85
C LEU A 2 2.07 8.74 4.06
N ASP A 3 2.68 9.54 3.20
CA ASP A 3 2.02 10.54 2.37
C ASP A 3 1.87 10.07 0.91
N GLY A 4 0.65 9.68 0.53
CA GLY A 4 0.32 9.28 -0.85
C GLY A 4 0.26 10.44 -1.86
N THR A 5 0.52 11.68 -1.44
CA THR A 5 0.53 12.88 -2.29
C THR A 5 1.91 13.54 -2.41
N ALA A 6 2.95 12.91 -1.87
CA ALA A 6 4.31 13.43 -1.93
C ALA A 6 4.81 13.60 -3.37
N ASP A 7 5.56 14.69 -3.61
CA ASP A 7 6.14 14.98 -4.92
C ASP A 7 7.11 13.89 -5.42
N ASN A 8 7.79 13.21 -4.48
CA ASN A 8 8.63 12.05 -4.75
C ASN A 8 8.23 10.89 -3.83
N LEU A 9 7.46 9.97 -4.40
CA LEU A 9 6.93 8.82 -3.68
C LEU A 9 8.02 7.81 -3.30
N GLU A 10 9.07 7.64 -4.11
CA GLU A 10 10.19 6.74 -3.77
C GLU A 10 10.91 7.22 -2.51
N LEU A 11 11.19 8.52 -2.41
CA LEU A 11 11.79 9.11 -1.22
C LEU A 11 10.86 9.00 0.00
N GLU A 12 9.55 9.07 -0.21
CA GLU A 12 8.57 8.89 0.86
C GLU A 12 8.52 7.45 1.39
N CYS A 13 8.64 6.45 0.51
CA CYS A 13 8.81 5.04 0.91
C CYS A 13 10.06 4.89 1.81
N GLU A 14 11.20 5.41 1.36
CA GLU A 14 12.47 5.33 2.08
C GLU A 14 12.39 6.03 3.44
N ARG A 15 11.83 7.25 3.46
CA ARG A 15 11.60 8.01 4.69
C ARG A 15 10.74 7.22 5.67
N PHE A 16 9.69 6.57 5.20
CA PHE A 16 8.79 5.81 6.07
C PHE A 16 9.49 4.61 6.71
N GLU A 17 10.29 3.87 5.94
CA GLU A 17 11.14 2.78 6.45
C GLU A 17 12.15 3.27 7.49
N GLU A 18 12.81 4.41 7.24
CA GLU A 18 13.73 5.01 8.20
C GLU A 18 13.03 5.38 9.52
N GLU A 19 11.81 5.91 9.47
CA GLU A 19 11.07 6.28 10.66
C GLU A 19 10.67 5.04 11.49
N ILE A 20 10.34 3.92 10.82
CA ILE A 20 10.09 2.64 11.51
C ILE A 20 11.37 2.16 12.18
N GLU A 21 12.51 2.20 11.49
CA GLU A 21 13.80 1.79 12.05
C GLU A 21 14.24 2.68 13.22
N LYS A 22 14.08 4.00 13.11
CA LYS A 22 14.35 4.96 14.19
C LYS A 22 13.45 4.74 15.41
N ALA A 23 12.22 4.28 15.20
CA ALA A 23 11.31 3.91 16.28
C ALA A 23 11.67 2.57 16.96
N GLY A 24 12.63 1.81 16.41
CA GLY A 24 13.03 0.51 16.94
C GLY A 24 12.31 -0.68 16.30
N GLY A 25 11.59 -0.46 15.18
CA GLY A 25 10.78 -1.47 14.51
C GLY A 25 9.32 -1.48 14.96
N VAL A 26 8.57 -2.48 14.49
CA VAL A 26 7.14 -2.66 14.81
C VAL A 26 6.97 -3.80 15.81
N ASP A 27 6.51 -3.49 17.02
CA ASP A 27 6.22 -4.51 18.06
C ASP A 27 4.96 -5.32 17.74
N LEU A 28 3.97 -4.69 17.11
CA LEU A 28 2.70 -5.31 16.73
C LEU A 28 2.16 -4.67 15.46
N PHE A 29 2.04 -5.48 14.41
CA PHE A 29 1.38 -5.09 13.17
C PHE A 29 -0.03 -5.72 13.12
N ILE A 30 -1.07 -4.90 13.02
CA ILE A 30 -2.46 -5.37 12.87
C ILE A 30 -2.89 -5.11 11.43
N GLY A 31 -3.24 -6.18 10.71
CA GLY A 31 -3.65 -6.11 9.30
C GLY A 31 -4.91 -6.93 9.02
N GLY A 32 -5.55 -6.62 7.89
CA GLY A 32 -6.61 -7.44 7.30
C GLY A 32 -6.06 -8.34 6.19
N ILE A 33 -6.81 -9.40 5.86
CA ILE A 33 -6.49 -10.33 4.77
C ILE A 33 -7.59 -10.23 3.70
N GLY A 34 -7.17 -10.04 2.45
CA GLY A 34 -8.05 -10.06 1.27
C GLY A 34 -8.58 -11.46 0.95
N PRO A 35 -9.66 -11.58 0.16
CA PRO A 35 -10.24 -12.89 -0.21
C PRO A 35 -9.30 -13.79 -1.03
N ASP A 36 -8.29 -13.19 -1.67
CA ASP A 36 -7.20 -13.84 -2.41
C ASP A 36 -5.94 -14.10 -1.54
N GLY A 37 -6.00 -13.76 -0.25
CA GLY A 37 -4.91 -13.94 0.70
C GLY A 37 -3.90 -12.79 0.77
N HIS A 38 -4.10 -11.67 0.05
CA HIS A 38 -3.18 -10.54 0.16
C HIS A 38 -3.23 -9.87 1.53
N ILE A 39 -2.08 -9.39 1.99
CA ILE A 39 -1.96 -8.50 3.16
C ILE A 39 -1.59 -7.11 2.62
N ALA A 40 -2.25 -6.08 3.14
CA ALA A 40 -2.14 -4.70 2.64
C ALA A 40 -2.36 -4.67 1.12
N PHE A 41 -1.36 -4.33 0.31
CA PHE A 41 -1.46 -4.33 -1.15
C PHE A 41 -0.50 -5.34 -1.81
N ASN A 42 -0.05 -6.35 -1.05
CA ASN A 42 0.78 -7.44 -1.55
C ASN A 42 -0.07 -8.52 -2.22
N GLU A 43 -0.51 -8.22 -3.43
CA GLU A 43 -1.25 -9.17 -4.27
C GLU A 43 -0.42 -10.43 -4.58
N PRO A 44 -1.08 -11.55 -4.96
CA PRO A 44 -0.42 -12.81 -5.31
C PRO A 44 0.72 -12.62 -6.31
N GLY A 45 1.89 -13.18 -6.00
CA GLY A 45 3.12 -13.01 -6.79
C GLY A 45 4.04 -11.89 -6.28
N SER A 46 3.64 -11.15 -5.24
CA SER A 46 4.55 -10.29 -4.49
C SER A 46 5.64 -11.11 -3.79
N SER A 47 6.85 -10.54 -3.68
CA SER A 47 7.96 -11.17 -2.96
C SER A 47 7.61 -11.38 -1.49
N LEU A 48 7.93 -12.55 -0.94
CA LEU A 48 7.74 -12.85 0.49
C LEU A 48 8.66 -12.05 1.42
N VAL A 49 9.66 -11.38 0.87
CA VAL A 49 10.60 -10.50 1.59
C VAL A 49 10.54 -9.07 1.07
N SER A 50 9.37 -8.64 0.56
CA SER A 50 9.20 -7.27 0.08
C SER A 50 9.30 -6.24 1.21
N ARG A 51 9.82 -5.06 0.85
CA ARG A 51 9.82 -3.84 1.67
C ARG A 51 8.77 -2.87 1.15
N THR A 52 8.57 -1.76 1.86
CA THR A 52 7.72 -0.64 1.42
C THR A 52 8.14 -0.22 0.02
N ARG A 53 7.21 -0.30 -0.94
CA ARG A 53 7.49 0.03 -2.34
C ARG A 53 6.29 0.66 -3.00
N LEU A 54 6.55 1.37 -4.10
CA LEU A 54 5.49 1.79 -5.00
C LEU A 54 4.81 0.58 -5.61
N LYS A 55 3.50 0.49 -5.44
CA LYS A 55 2.68 -0.51 -6.12
C LYS A 55 1.58 0.17 -6.91
N THR A 56 1.50 -0.20 -8.18
CA THR A 56 0.30 0.01 -8.99
C THR A 56 -0.74 -1.02 -8.56
N LEU A 57 -1.92 -0.54 -8.20
CA LEU A 57 -3.05 -1.39 -7.81
C LEU A 57 -3.51 -2.26 -8.98
N ALA A 58 -3.80 -3.55 -8.75
CA ALA A 58 -4.49 -4.33 -9.78
C ALA A 58 -5.94 -3.88 -9.94
N LYS A 59 -6.50 -4.30 -11.06
CA LYS A 59 -7.87 -3.95 -11.45
C LYS A 59 -8.90 -4.48 -10.46
N GLU A 60 -8.66 -5.65 -9.90
CA GLU A 60 -9.50 -6.29 -8.89
C GLU A 60 -9.58 -5.44 -7.62
N THR A 61 -8.45 -4.89 -7.19
CA THR A 61 -8.33 -3.99 -6.04
C THR A 61 -9.05 -2.65 -6.30
N ILE A 62 -8.94 -2.12 -7.51
CA ILE A 62 -9.67 -0.91 -7.92
C ILE A 62 -11.19 -1.15 -7.86
N VAL A 63 -11.66 -2.28 -8.40
CA VAL A 63 -13.08 -2.66 -8.37
C VAL A 63 -13.58 -2.88 -6.95
N ALA A 64 -12.80 -3.55 -6.10
CA ALA A 64 -13.16 -3.79 -4.70
C ALA A 64 -13.27 -2.50 -3.88
N ASN A 65 -12.47 -1.48 -4.21
CA ASN A 65 -12.46 -0.19 -3.52
C ASN A 65 -13.45 0.83 -4.09
N ALA A 66 -13.97 0.65 -5.31
CA ALA A 66 -14.94 1.55 -5.93
C ALA A 66 -16.17 1.82 -5.06
N ARG A 67 -16.58 0.85 -4.23
CA ARG A 67 -17.66 1.01 -3.23
C ARG A 67 -17.47 2.18 -2.25
N PHE A 68 -16.23 2.63 -2.06
CA PHE A 68 -15.90 3.79 -1.20
C PHE A 68 -15.91 5.12 -1.98
N PHE A 69 -16.10 5.08 -3.30
CA PHE A 69 -16.02 6.22 -4.22
C PHE A 69 -17.25 6.30 -5.13
N ASP A 70 -18.45 6.13 -4.56
CA ASP A 70 -19.73 6.16 -5.29
C ASP A 70 -19.83 5.12 -6.42
N ASP A 71 -19.13 3.99 -6.30
CA ASP A 71 -18.97 2.96 -7.35
C ASP A 71 -18.35 3.48 -8.65
N ASP A 72 -17.69 4.65 -8.61
CA ASP A 72 -17.02 5.26 -9.76
C ASP A 72 -15.55 4.87 -9.81
N LEU A 73 -15.23 3.96 -10.73
CA LEU A 73 -13.86 3.47 -10.96
C LEU A 73 -12.87 4.58 -11.32
N SER A 74 -13.32 5.70 -11.91
CA SER A 74 -12.44 6.81 -12.30
C SER A 74 -11.99 7.66 -11.12
N LYS A 75 -12.73 7.60 -10.00
CA LYS A 75 -12.40 8.29 -8.75
C LYS A 75 -11.49 7.46 -7.85
N VAL A 76 -11.40 6.16 -8.10
CA VAL A 76 -10.45 5.29 -7.42
C VAL A 76 -9.07 5.61 -7.98
N SER A 77 -8.30 6.36 -7.20
CA SER A 77 -6.99 6.80 -7.63
C SER A 77 -6.09 5.60 -7.91
N PRO A 78 -5.47 5.49 -9.11
CA PRO A 78 -4.52 4.43 -9.42
C PRO A 78 -3.17 4.65 -8.73
N LEU A 79 -3.11 5.57 -7.76
CA LEU A 79 -1.91 6.04 -7.09
C LEU A 79 -0.97 4.88 -6.78
N ASN A 80 0.24 5.01 -7.34
CA ASN A 80 1.41 4.32 -6.84
C ASN A 80 1.57 4.76 -5.39
N SER A 81 1.00 4.01 -4.45
CA SER A 81 1.18 4.28 -3.04
C SER A 81 2.33 3.43 -2.55
N CYS A 82 3.14 4.01 -1.67
CA CYS A 82 4.13 3.27 -0.91
C CYS A 82 3.39 2.37 0.07
N VAL A 83 3.46 1.07 -0.17
CA VAL A 83 2.70 0.08 0.60
C VAL A 83 3.67 -1.01 1.01
N GLU A 84 3.59 -1.41 2.28
CA GLU A 84 4.22 -2.64 2.76
C GLU A 84 3.47 -3.85 2.25
#